data_AF-D4U232-F1
#
_entry.id   AF-D4U232-F1
#
_cell.length_a   1.000
_cell.length_b   1.000
_cell.length_c   1.000
_cell.angle_alpha   90.00
_cell.angle_beta   90.00
_cell.angle_gamma   90.00
#
_symmetry.space_group_name_H-M   'P 1'
#
loop_
_entity.id
_entity.type
_entity.pdbx_description
1 polymer ?
#
loop_
_entity_poly.entity_id
_entity_poly.type
_entity_poly.pdbx_seq_one_letter_code
_entity_poly.pdbx_strand_id
1 'polypeptide(L)'
;GTGERLDAVVLALAGLRRIGLDAHATDVLHPAIMMPAPSQGALAIETRDEDDPLLHALLGTLNHRPTALAASAERAVLSALGAGCAAPVGAFARVDEASSVLLLDARVMSVDGRERVKARGSLALTDSVGLDEAARLGEDVARQLLAGGAAEVTDLGATKAPRQSS
;
A
#
# COMPACT_ATOMS: atom_id res chain seq x y z
N GLY A 1 -6.84 20.45 -18.78
CA GLY A 1 -8.04 19.59 -18.85
C GLY A 1 -9.02 20.07 -17.82
N THR A 2 -10.02 20.83 -18.23
CA THR A 2 -11.16 21.23 -17.40
C THR A 2 -11.98 19.97 -17.13
N GLY A 3 -12.40 19.72 -15.89
CA GLY A 3 -13.13 18.50 -15.49
C GLY A 3 -14.53 18.35 -16.11
N GLU A 4 -14.84 19.05 -17.21
CA GLU A 4 -16.14 19.15 -17.88
C GLU A 4 -16.64 17.83 -18.51
N ARG A 5 -15.91 16.72 -18.35
CA ARG A 5 -16.24 15.41 -18.94
C ARG A 5 -16.27 14.24 -17.94
N LEU A 6 -16.38 14.51 -16.64
CA LEU A 6 -16.41 13.46 -15.62
C LEU A 6 -17.64 13.64 -14.72
N ASP A 7 -18.41 12.56 -14.52
CA ASP A 7 -19.52 12.55 -13.57
C ASP A 7 -19.02 12.45 -12.11
N ALA A 8 -17.86 11.80 -11.90
CA ALA A 8 -17.21 11.66 -10.61
C ALA A 8 -15.70 11.43 -10.76
N VAL A 9 -14.96 11.61 -9.66
CA VAL A 9 -13.54 11.28 -9.55
C VAL A 9 -13.27 10.49 -8.29
N VAL A 10 -12.32 9.56 -8.36
CA VAL A 10 -11.82 8.82 -7.19
C VAL A 10 -10.48 9.41 -6.80
N LEU A 11 -10.37 9.85 -5.54
CA LEU A 11 -9.18 10.48 -4.99
C LEU A 11 -8.83 9.83 -3.64
N ALA A 12 -7.55 9.85 -3.29
CA ALA A 12 -7.11 9.44 -1.96
C ALA A 12 -7.59 10.48 -0.93
N LEU A 13 -8.36 10.03 0.07
CA LEU A 13 -8.88 10.90 1.13
C LEU A 13 -7.77 11.60 1.92
N ALA A 14 -6.64 10.92 2.14
CA ALA A 14 -5.47 11.52 2.78
C ALA A 14 -4.95 12.75 2.03
N GLY A 15 -5.01 12.74 0.69
CA GLY A 15 -4.63 13.88 -0.14
C GLY A 15 -5.58 15.06 0.07
N LEU A 16 -6.89 14.81 0.03
CA LEU A 16 -7.91 15.84 0.26
C LEU A 16 -7.79 16.47 1.64
N ARG A 17 -7.62 15.66 2.70
CA ARG A 17 -7.42 16.15 4.07
C ARG A 17 -6.21 17.06 4.21
N ARG A 18 -5.08 16.70 3.59
CA ARG A 18 -3.84 17.50 3.66
C ARG A 18 -3.98 18.89 3.05
N ILE A 19 -4.84 19.04 2.04
CA ILE A 19 -5.08 20.31 1.36
C ILE A 19 -6.38 21.00 1.82
N GLY A 20 -7.04 20.49 2.86
CA GLY A 20 -8.26 21.08 3.43
C GLY A 20 -9.50 20.97 2.54
N LEU A 21 -9.57 19.96 1.67
CA LEU A 21 -10.69 19.75 0.73
C LEU A 21 -11.51 18.49 1.05
N ASP A 22 -11.36 17.89 2.23
CA ASP A 22 -12.07 16.67 2.61
C ASP A 22 -13.59 16.86 2.77
N ALA A 23 -14.07 18.09 2.97
CA ALA A 23 -15.50 18.43 2.90
C ALA A 23 -16.13 18.15 1.53
N HIS A 24 -15.33 18.02 0.47
CA HIS A 24 -15.80 17.63 -0.87
C HIS A 24 -15.84 16.12 -1.09
N ALA A 25 -15.36 15.30 -0.15
CA ALA A 25 -15.49 13.85 -0.24
C ALA A 25 -16.95 13.46 0.03
N THR A 26 -17.68 13.12 -1.04
CA THR A 26 -19.09 12.72 -0.96
C THR A 26 -19.30 11.30 -0.46
N ASP A 27 -18.29 10.44 -0.60
CA ASP A 27 -18.27 9.08 -0.06
C ASP A 27 -16.84 8.65 0.27
N VAL A 28 -16.70 7.77 1.26
CA VAL A 28 -15.42 7.18 1.69
C VAL A 28 -15.48 5.67 1.51
N LEU A 29 -14.83 5.18 0.46
CA LEU A 29 -14.87 3.77 0.08
C LEU A 29 -14.12 2.92 1.12
N HIS A 30 -14.84 1.97 1.72
CA HIS A 30 -14.25 1.01 2.63
C HIS A 30 -13.22 0.09 1.92
N PRO A 31 -12.11 -0.30 2.54
CA PRO A 31 -11.09 -1.18 1.93
C PRO A 31 -11.61 -2.51 1.40
N ALA A 32 -12.74 -3.00 1.93
CA ALA A 32 -13.41 -4.18 1.39
C ALA A 32 -13.98 -3.95 -0.03
N ILE A 33 -14.47 -2.73 -0.30
CA ILE A 33 -15.05 -2.28 -1.57
C ILE A 33 -13.92 -1.96 -2.56
N MET A 34 -13.04 -1.03 -2.19
CA MET A 34 -11.88 -0.63 -2.99
C MET A 34 -10.62 -0.76 -2.16
N MET A 35 -9.79 -1.75 -2.49
CA MET A 35 -8.54 -1.95 -1.78
C MET A 35 -7.59 -0.78 -2.06
N PRO A 36 -6.98 -0.18 -1.02
CA PRO A 36 -6.01 0.89 -1.20
C PRO A 36 -4.81 0.46 -2.02
N ALA A 37 -4.18 1.44 -2.67
CA ALA A 37 -2.82 1.27 -3.13
C ALA A 37 -1.90 1.04 -1.92
N PRO A 38 -0.84 0.22 -2.06
CA PRO A 38 0.12 -0.03 -0.99
C PRO A 38 0.68 1.28 -0.42
N SER A 39 0.64 1.41 0.90
CA SER A 39 1.09 2.57 1.68
C SER A 39 0.35 3.87 1.39
N GLN A 40 -0.87 3.80 0.83
CA GLN A 40 -1.68 4.98 0.58
C GLN A 40 -1.94 5.75 1.88
N GLY A 41 -1.53 7.02 1.90
CA GLY A 41 -1.74 7.90 3.04
C GLY A 41 -0.58 7.90 4.04
N ALA A 42 0.38 6.97 3.96
CA ALA A 42 1.63 7.09 4.71
C ALA A 42 2.51 8.23 4.16
N LEU A 43 3.35 8.81 5.01
CA LEU A 43 4.46 9.67 4.61
C LEU A 43 5.75 8.99 5.02
N ALA A 44 6.75 9.05 4.15
CA ALA A 44 8.09 8.54 4.42
C ALA A 44 9.08 9.70 4.33
N ILE A 45 10.12 9.64 5.17
CA ILE A 45 11.26 10.54 5.10
C ILE A 45 12.42 9.70 4.56
N GLU A 46 12.98 10.13 3.44
CA GLU A 46 14.20 9.55 2.87
C GLU A 46 15.38 10.43 3.27
N THR A 47 16.44 9.79 3.75
CA THR A 47 17.68 10.46 4.14
C THR A 47 18.84 9.77 3.45
N ARG A 48 20.04 10.38 3.54
CA ARG A 48 21.26 9.65 3.22
C ARG A 48 21.45 8.52 4.22
N ASP A 49 22.14 7.47 3.77
CA ASP A 49 22.58 6.36 4.61
C ASP A 49 23.88 6.78 5.32
N GLU A 50 23.72 7.50 6.44
CA GLU A 50 24.81 7.97 7.28
C GLU A 50 24.50 7.71 8.75
N ASP A 51 25.49 7.28 9.52
CA ASP A 51 25.38 7.01 10.96
C ASP A 51 25.45 8.33 11.73
N ASP A 52 24.36 9.10 11.69
CA ASP A 52 24.18 10.33 12.43
C ASP A 52 23.19 10.11 13.60
N PRO A 53 23.70 10.04 14.85
CA PRO A 53 22.87 9.82 16.04
C PRO A 53 21.78 10.88 16.24
N LEU A 54 22.03 12.14 15.86
CA LEU A 54 21.04 13.21 15.98
C LEU A 54 19.91 12.99 14.97
N LEU A 55 20.25 12.66 13.73
CA LEU A 55 19.27 12.34 12.70
C LEU A 55 18.41 11.15 13.12
N HIS A 56 19.03 10.06 13.60
CA HIS A 56 18.30 8.88 14.07
C HIS A 56 17.35 9.19 15.24
N ALA A 57 17.79 10.00 16.20
CA ALA A 57 16.93 10.43 17.31
C ALA A 57 15.72 11.23 16.79
N LEU A 58 15.92 12.18 15.88
CA LEU A 58 14.84 12.98 15.29
C LEU A 58 13.85 12.12 14.51
N LEU A 59 14.33 11.23 13.63
CA LEU A 59 13.48 10.31 12.88
C LEU A 59 12.69 9.38 13.82
N GLY A 60 13.32 8.92 14.91
CA GLY A 60 12.67 8.12 15.94
C GLY A 60 11.45 8.81 16.56
N THR A 61 11.49 10.13 16.74
CA THR A 61 10.34 10.90 17.28
C THR A 61 9.17 11.02 16.32
N LEU A 62 9.41 10.92 15.01
CA LEU A 62 8.40 11.03 13.96
C LEU A 62 7.84 9.66 13.55
N ASN A 63 8.60 8.59 13.78
CA ASN A 63 8.26 7.27 13.31
C ASN A 63 7.11 6.65 14.12
N HIS A 64 5.98 6.43 13.45
CA HIS A 64 4.86 5.71 14.02
C HIS A 64 4.99 4.21 13.73
N ARG A 65 5.42 3.42 14.73
CA ARG A 65 5.72 1.98 14.58
C ARG A 65 4.60 1.17 13.89
N PRO A 66 3.30 1.28 14.25
CA PRO A 66 2.25 0.54 13.56
C PRO A 66 2.16 0.85 12.06
N THR A 67 2.32 2.13 11.68
CA THR A 67 2.31 2.56 10.27
C THR A 67 3.55 2.05 9.53
N ALA A 68 4.71 2.07 10.18
CA ALA A 68 5.96 1.58 9.58
C ALA A 68 5.89 0.07 9.30
N LEU A 69 5.35 -0.73 10.24
CA LEU A 69 5.13 -2.16 10.05
C LEU A 69 4.15 -2.44 8.90
N ALA A 70 3.00 -1.76 8.89
CA ALA A 70 2.02 -1.90 7.82
C ALA A 70 2.60 -1.55 6.44
N ALA A 71 3.26 -0.38 6.34
CA ALA A 71 3.86 0.06 5.09
C ALA A 71 4.99 -0.88 4.62
N SER A 72 5.80 -1.42 5.54
CA SER A 72 6.83 -2.41 5.21
C SER A 72 6.23 -3.66 4.56
N ALA A 73 5.19 -4.22 5.19
CA ALA A 73 4.50 -5.40 4.68
C ALA A 73 3.84 -5.14 3.31
N GLU A 74 3.14 -4.03 3.15
CA GLU A 74 2.49 -3.65 1.90
C GLU A 74 3.48 -3.42 0.75
N ARG A 75 4.61 -2.74 1.02
CA ARG A 75 5.66 -2.50 0.03
C ARG A 75 6.36 -3.80 -0.37
N ALA A 76 6.57 -4.71 0.58
CA ALA A 76 7.15 -6.02 0.29
C ALA A 76 6.25 -6.85 -0.63
N VAL A 77 4.92 -6.74 -0.54
CA VAL A 77 4.00 -7.35 -1.52
C VAL A 77 4.30 -6.86 -2.93
N LEU A 78 4.36 -5.54 -3.16
CA LEU A 78 4.65 -4.99 -4.49
C LEU A 78 6.02 -5.42 -5.01
N SER A 79 7.04 -5.30 -4.16
CA SER A 79 8.41 -5.63 -4.53
C SER A 79 8.54 -7.10 -4.92
N ALA A 80 7.97 -8.01 -4.13
CA ALA A 80 8.03 -9.45 -4.38
C ALA A 80 7.20 -9.89 -5.60
N LEU A 81 6.14 -9.16 -5.95
CA LEU A 81 5.40 -9.37 -7.19
C LEU A 81 6.12 -8.83 -8.44
N GLY A 82 7.17 -8.01 -8.26
CA GLY A 82 7.74 -7.23 -9.36
C GLY A 82 6.75 -6.21 -9.94
N ALA A 83 5.79 -5.77 -9.13
CA ALA A 83 4.67 -4.96 -9.58
C ALA A 83 5.10 -3.50 -9.82
N GLY A 84 4.87 -2.99 -11.03
CA GLY A 84 5.03 -1.58 -11.37
C GLY A 84 3.94 -0.70 -10.76
N CYS A 85 4.18 0.61 -10.67
CA CYS A 85 3.23 1.56 -10.08
C CYS A 85 1.86 1.65 -10.78
N ALA A 86 1.71 1.10 -11.99
CA ALA A 86 0.45 1.07 -12.72
C ALA A 86 -0.21 -0.31 -12.72
N ALA A 87 0.42 -1.33 -12.13
CA ALA A 87 -0.17 -2.65 -12.00
C ALA A 87 -1.41 -2.58 -11.08
N PRO A 88 -2.49 -3.31 -11.41
CA PRO A 88 -3.73 -3.35 -10.62
C PRO A 88 -3.57 -4.23 -9.37
N VAL A 89 -2.71 -3.77 -8.46
CA VAL A 89 -2.37 -4.42 -7.19
C VAL A 89 -2.80 -3.54 -6.02
N GLY A 90 -3.50 -4.14 -5.07
CA GLY A 90 -3.82 -3.54 -3.78
C GLY A 90 -3.18 -4.33 -2.65
N ALA A 91 -2.70 -3.62 -1.63
CA ALA A 91 -2.27 -4.22 -0.36
C ALA A 91 -2.67 -3.28 0.77
N PHE A 92 -3.26 -3.85 1.82
CA PHE A 92 -3.70 -3.10 2.98
C PHE A 92 -3.34 -3.88 4.24
N ALA A 93 -2.44 -3.31 5.02
CA ALA A 93 -2.00 -3.82 6.29
C ALA A 93 -2.43 -2.90 7.43
N ARG A 94 -2.72 -3.49 8.59
CA ARG A 94 -3.12 -2.77 9.79
C ARG A 94 -2.75 -3.54 11.03
N VAL A 95 -2.34 -2.83 12.06
CA VAL A 95 -2.19 -3.39 13.40
C VAL A 95 -3.57 -3.42 14.06
N ASP A 96 -3.98 -4.59 14.52
CA ASP A 96 -5.07 -4.75 15.48
C ASP A 96 -4.47 -4.71 16.89
N GLU A 97 -4.71 -3.60 17.58
CA GLU A 97 -4.18 -3.37 18.94
C GLU A 97 -4.78 -4.34 19.97
N ALA A 98 -6.04 -4.74 19.79
CA ALA A 98 -6.71 -5.61 20.76
C ALA A 98 -6.12 -7.03 20.76
N SER A 99 -5.71 -7.52 19.59
CA SER A 99 -5.08 -8.83 19.44
C SER A 99 -3.56 -8.77 19.36
N SER A 100 -2.96 -7.57 19.25
CA SER A 100 -1.53 -7.37 18.98
C SER A 100 -1.08 -8.14 17.74
N VAL A 101 -1.79 -7.97 16.62
CA VAL A 101 -1.50 -8.65 15.35
C VAL A 101 -1.43 -7.64 14.21
N LEU A 102 -0.41 -7.76 13.37
CA LEU A 102 -0.38 -7.13 12.05
C LEU A 102 -1.15 -8.01 11.06
N LEU A 103 -2.23 -7.49 10.48
CA LEU A 103 -3.04 -8.16 9.47
C LEU A 103 -2.72 -7.55 8.12
N LEU A 104 -2.57 -8.39 7.09
CA LEU A 104 -2.32 -7.96 5.71
C LEU A 104 -3.30 -8.66 4.76
N ASP A 105 -4.02 -7.88 3.97
CA ASP A 105 -4.83 -8.33 2.85
C ASP A 105 -4.24 -7.78 1.54
N ALA A 106 -4.10 -8.62 0.51
CA ALA A 106 -3.61 -8.21 -0.79
C ALA A 106 -4.43 -8.80 -1.94
N ARG A 107 -4.48 -8.09 -3.07
CA ARG A 107 -5.24 -8.46 -4.27
C ARG A 107 -4.49 -8.07 -5.53
N VAL A 108 -4.54 -8.95 -6.53
CA VAL A 108 -4.19 -8.66 -7.93
C VAL A 108 -5.46 -8.81 -8.77
N MET A 109 -5.72 -7.88 -9.68
CA MET A 109 -6.96 -7.81 -10.46
C MET A 109 -6.66 -7.66 -11.94
N SER A 110 -7.53 -8.17 -12.83
CA SER A 110 -7.43 -7.83 -14.25
C SER A 110 -7.79 -6.36 -14.46
N VAL A 111 -7.31 -5.75 -15.55
CA VAL A 111 -7.59 -4.32 -15.85
C VAL A 111 -9.10 -4.08 -16.05
N ASP A 112 -9.83 -5.07 -16.55
CA ASP A 112 -11.29 -5.02 -16.69
C ASP A 112 -12.06 -5.41 -15.41
N GLY A 113 -11.35 -5.78 -14.34
CA GLY A 113 -11.89 -6.12 -13.03
C GLY A 113 -12.62 -7.46 -12.92
N ARG A 114 -12.62 -8.28 -13.98
CA ARG A 114 -13.34 -9.57 -14.03
C ARG A 114 -12.65 -10.65 -13.23
N GLU A 115 -11.32 -10.69 -13.28
CA GLU A 115 -10.51 -11.68 -12.57
C GLU A 115 -9.80 -11.05 -11.37
N ARG A 116 -9.62 -11.86 -10.33
CA ARG A 116 -8.90 -11.43 -9.13
C ARG A 116 -8.30 -12.61 -8.38
N VAL A 117 -7.07 -12.43 -7.92
CA VAL A 117 -6.41 -13.31 -6.95
C VAL A 117 -6.30 -12.56 -5.63
N LYS A 118 -6.53 -13.26 -4.52
CA LYS A 118 -6.51 -12.69 -3.16
C LYS A 118 -5.63 -13.54 -2.26
N ALA A 119 -4.87 -12.89 -1.40
CA ALA A 119 -4.10 -13.53 -0.35
C ALA A 119 -4.19 -12.72 0.94
N ARG A 120 -3.93 -13.38 2.07
CA ARG A 120 -3.97 -12.78 3.40
C ARG A 120 -2.86 -13.35 4.25
N GLY A 121 -2.41 -12.57 5.21
CA GLY A 121 -1.45 -13.01 6.21
C GLY A 121 -1.64 -12.28 7.53
N SER A 122 -1.05 -12.82 8.57
CA SER A 122 -1.01 -12.20 9.88
C SER A 122 0.32 -12.46 10.56
N LEU A 123 0.79 -11.49 11.36
CA LEU A 123 1.98 -11.59 12.18
C LEU A 123 1.64 -11.15 13.61
N ALA A 124 1.82 -12.06 14.57
CA ALA A 124 1.71 -11.70 15.98
C ALA A 124 2.82 -10.72 16.36
N LEU A 125 2.45 -9.64 17.04
CA LEU A 125 3.37 -8.59 17.43
C LEU A 125 3.91 -8.84 18.83
N THR A 126 5.23 -8.84 18.93
CA THR A 126 5.98 -8.75 20.18
C THR A 126 6.87 -7.51 20.15
N ASP A 127 7.54 -7.20 21.25
CA ASP A 127 8.47 -6.07 21.30
C ASP A 127 9.67 -6.22 20.34
N SER A 128 10.00 -7.47 19.98
CA SER A 128 11.10 -7.77 19.04
C SER A 128 10.70 -7.71 17.57
N VAL A 129 9.41 -7.59 17.24
CA VAL A 129 8.97 -7.51 15.83
C VAL A 129 9.36 -6.16 15.24
N GLY A 130 10.17 -6.21 14.18
CA GLY A 130 10.64 -5.07 13.42
C GLY A 130 10.12 -5.06 11.99
N LEU A 131 10.76 -4.23 11.15
CA LEU A 131 10.35 -4.01 9.76
C LEU A 131 10.62 -5.23 8.89
N ASP A 132 11.63 -6.03 9.20
CA ASP A 132 12.02 -7.21 8.41
C ASP A 132 11.00 -8.34 8.58
N GLU A 133 10.48 -8.57 9.80
CA GLU A 133 9.39 -9.53 10.02
C GLU A 133 8.13 -9.12 9.26
N ALA A 134 7.80 -7.82 9.26
CA ALA A 134 6.66 -7.30 8.52
C ALA A 134 6.87 -7.42 7.00
N ALA A 135 8.08 -7.17 6.50
CA ALA A 135 8.42 -7.36 5.09
C ALA A 135 8.29 -8.84 4.68
N ARG A 136 8.79 -9.77 5.49
CA ARG A 136 8.64 -11.22 5.27
C ARG A 136 7.16 -11.63 5.18
N LEU A 137 6.29 -11.07 6.04
CA LEU A 137 4.84 -11.28 5.90
C LEU A 137 4.32 -10.85 4.53
N GLY A 138 4.78 -9.71 4.01
CA GLY A 138 4.43 -9.22 2.67
C GLY A 138 4.93 -10.13 1.55
N GLU A 139 6.17 -10.60 1.65
CA GLU A 139 6.76 -11.56 0.70
C GLU A 139 5.98 -12.88 0.68
N ASP A 140 5.59 -13.40 1.85
CA ASP A 140 4.80 -14.62 1.98
C ASP A 140 3.43 -14.47 1.30
N VAL A 141 2.77 -13.33 1.51
CA VAL A 141 1.49 -12.99 0.86
C VAL A 141 1.67 -12.84 -0.65
N ALA A 142 2.75 -12.24 -1.14
CA ALA A 142 3.05 -12.17 -2.57
C ALA A 142 3.26 -13.56 -3.19
N ARG A 143 3.95 -14.47 -2.50
CA ARG A 143 4.11 -15.85 -2.97
C ARG A 143 2.77 -16.58 -3.06
N GLN A 144 1.85 -16.36 -2.11
CA GLN A 144 0.50 -16.89 -2.19
C GLN A 144 -0.28 -16.35 -3.40
N LEU A 145 -0.13 -15.05 -3.71
CA LEU A 145 -0.75 -14.45 -4.90
C LEU A 145 -0.20 -15.09 -6.19
N LEU A 146 1.12 -15.25 -6.31
CA LEU A 146 1.75 -15.87 -7.48
C LEU A 146 1.32 -17.33 -7.63
N ALA A 147 1.33 -18.11 -6.54
CA ALA A 147 0.84 -19.49 -6.54
C ALA A 147 -0.66 -19.57 -6.89
N GLY A 148 -1.42 -18.51 -6.61
CA GLY A 148 -2.83 -18.38 -6.97
C GLY A 148 -3.10 -17.87 -8.38
N GLY A 149 -2.07 -17.68 -9.21
CA GLY A 149 -2.21 -17.27 -10.61
C GLY A 149 -2.19 -15.76 -10.86
N ALA A 150 -1.55 -14.97 -9.98
CA ALA A 150 -1.53 -13.51 -10.14
C ALA A 150 -0.81 -13.02 -11.41
N ALA A 151 0.16 -13.77 -11.93
CA ALA A 151 0.91 -13.40 -13.13
C ALA A 151 0.10 -13.59 -14.42
N GLU A 152 -0.94 -14.41 -14.37
CA GLU A 152 -1.85 -14.72 -15.47
C GLU A 152 -3.00 -13.70 -15.56
N VAL A 153 -3.32 -13.03 -14.44
CA VAL A 153 -4.43 -12.09 -14.35
C VAL A 153 -4.10 -10.72 -14.96
N THR A 154 -2.85 -10.28 -14.89
CA THR A 154 -2.44 -8.96 -15.37
C THR A 154 -0.94 -8.88 -15.65
N ASP A 155 -0.54 -7.88 -16.43
CA ASP A 155 0.87 -7.51 -16.55
C ASP A 155 1.33 -6.81 -15.27
N LEU A 156 2.02 -7.56 -14.40
CA LEU A 156 2.61 -7.03 -13.17
C LEU A 156 3.68 -5.97 -13.46
N GLY A 157 4.36 -6.02 -14.61
CA GLY A 157 5.38 -5.05 -14.99
C GLY A 157 4.84 -3.71 -15.49
N ALA A 158 3.52 -3.53 -15.53
CA ALA A 158 2.89 -2.34 -16.12
C ALA A 158 3.40 -1.03 -15.48
N THR A 159 3.95 -0.16 -16.31
CA THR A 159 4.32 1.22 -15.96
C THR A 159 3.33 2.19 -16.58
N LYS A 160 3.20 3.38 -15.99
CA LYS A 160 2.34 4.43 -16.55
C LYS A 160 2.90 4.86 -17.90
N ALA A 161 2.12 4.72 -18.97
CA ALA A 161 2.48 5.25 -20.28
C ALA A 161 2.82 6.76 -20.15
N PRO A 162 3.91 7.25 -20.80
CA PRO A 162 4.25 8.66 -20.77
C PRO A 162 3.05 9.50 -21.23
N ARG A 163 2.76 10.58 -20.50
CA ARG A 163 1.70 11.52 -20.91
C ARG A 163 2.06 12.04 -22.29
N GLN A 164 1.25 11.73 -23.30
CA GLN A 164 1.36 12.41 -24.59
C GLN A 164 1.07 13.89 -24.36
N SER A 165 2.01 14.75 -24.71
CA SER A 165 1.80 16.20 -24.67
C SER A 165 0.65 16.53 -25.63
N SER A 166 -0.46 16.98 -25.06
CA SER A 166 -1.54 17.64 -25.82
C SER A 166 -1.15 19.09 -26.07
#